data_AF-A0AAW8TU69-F1
#
_entry.id   AF-A0AAW8TU69-F1
#
_cell.length_a   1.000
_cell.length_b   1.000
_cell.length_c   1.000
_cell.angle_alpha   90.00
_cell.angle_beta   90.00
_cell.angle_gamma   90.00
#
_symmetry.space_group_name_H-M   'P 1'
#
loop_
_entity.id
_entity.type
_entity.pdbx_description
1 polymer ?
#
loop_
_entity_poly.entity_id
_entity_poly.type
_entity_poly.pdbx_seq_one_letter_code
_entity_poly.pdbx_strand_id
1 'polypeptide(L)'
;MILNNRVKRPLQIILTVISTVFILLCSLNTQIQHDLSLFLICAGVLFIGNLSTILAYNPFIGIRIFSTRNDPKNWQSTHQLLALLSVPISCGILLFCTIFNGNIIVPSALIIWVVFPIIYSVWIYPKKLL
;
A
#
# COMPACT_ATOMS: atom_id res chain seq x y z
N MET A 1 -0.75 12.12 -16.91
CA MET A 1 -0.18 13.31 -16.23
C MET A 1 0.64 12.85 -15.03
N ILE A 2 1.96 12.71 -15.19
CA ILE A 2 2.85 12.10 -14.18
C ILE A 2 3.25 13.21 -13.20
N LEU A 3 2.67 13.21 -11.99
CA LEU A 3 3.11 14.13 -10.93
C LEU A 3 4.63 14.04 -10.73
N ASN A 4 5.28 15.18 -10.51
CA ASN A 4 6.71 15.27 -10.18
C ASN A 4 7.00 14.49 -8.88
N ASN A 5 8.09 13.70 -8.84
CA ASN A 5 8.47 12.93 -7.67
C ASN A 5 8.71 13.80 -6.42
N ARG A 6 9.00 15.09 -6.58
CA ARG A 6 9.07 16.06 -5.47
C ARG A 6 7.73 16.26 -4.74
N VAL A 7 6.61 16.11 -5.44
CA VAL A 7 5.25 16.30 -4.90
C VAL A 7 4.64 14.98 -4.42
N LYS A 8 5.02 13.85 -5.03
CA LYS A 8 4.49 12.52 -4.66
C LYS A 8 4.83 12.10 -3.23
N ARG A 9 6.08 12.32 -2.81
CA ARG A 9 6.55 11.92 -1.48
C ARG A 9 5.84 12.65 -0.34
N PRO A 10 5.72 14.00 -0.32
CA PRO A 10 4.95 14.68 0.72
C PRO A 10 3.46 14.33 0.66
N LEU A 11 2.90 14.15 -0.54
CA LEU A 11 1.49 13.78 -0.69
C LEU A 11 1.20 12.38 -0.14
N GLN A 12 2.10 11.42 -0.36
CA GLN A 12 2.03 10.08 0.25
C GLN A 12 2.08 10.17 1.78
N ILE A 13 2.99 10.95 2.34
CA ILE A 13 3.10 11.13 3.80
C ILE A 13 1.80 11.73 4.36
N ILE A 14 1.29 12.80 3.74
CA ILE A 14 0.03 13.44 4.14
C ILE A 14 -1.12 12.43 4.09
N LEU A 15 -1.21 11.65 3.01
CA LEU A 15 -2.26 10.63 2.85
C LEU A 15 -2.18 9.53 3.91
N THR A 16 -0.96 9.06 4.22
CA THR A 16 -0.76 8.06 5.29
C THR A 16 -1.12 8.62 6.67
N VAL A 17 -0.74 9.86 6.98
CA VAL A 17 -1.07 10.50 8.26
C VAL A 17 -2.59 10.66 8.39
N ILE A 18 -3.26 11.18 7.36
CA ILE A 18 -4.73 11.30 7.35
C ILE A 18 -5.40 9.93 7.53
N SER A 19 -4.91 8.91 6.83
CA SER A 19 -5.44 7.54 6.97
C SER A 19 -5.25 6.98 8.37
N THR A 20 -4.09 7.19 9.00
CA THR A 20 -3.83 6.71 10.37
C THR A 20 -4.69 7.44 11.40
N VAL A 21 -4.89 8.75 11.25
CA VAL A 21 -5.77 9.55 12.11
C VAL A 21 -7.23 9.12 11.94
N PHE A 22 -7.67 8.89 10.70
CA PHE A 22 -9.01 8.37 10.41
C PHE A 22 -9.25 6.98 11.06
N ILE A 23 -8.27 6.08 10.95
CA ILE A 23 -8.30 4.77 11.61
C ILE A 23 -8.42 4.93 13.14
N LEU A 24 -7.63 5.83 13.74
CA LEU A 24 -7.68 6.09 15.18
C LEU A 24 -9.05 6.63 15.62
N LEU A 25 -9.62 7.58 14.86
CA LEU A 25 -10.95 8.13 15.09
C LEU A 25 -12.04 7.04 15.01
N CYS A 26 -11.97 6.15 14.02
CA CYS A 26 -12.87 5.00 13.92
C CYS A 26 -12.74 4.06 15.13
N SER A 27 -11.51 3.79 15.59
CA SER A 27 -11.25 2.91 16.73
C SER A 27 -11.79 3.44 18.07
N LEU A 28 -11.90 4.76 18.24
CA LEU A 28 -12.44 5.37 19.46
C LEU A 28 -13.97 5.30 19.54
N ASN A 29 -14.65 5.00 18.42
CA ASN A 29 -16.10 5.07 18.30
C ASN A 29 -16.82 3.71 18.44
N THR A 30 -16.09 2.58 18.50
CA THR A 30 -16.68 1.23 18.51
C THR A 30 -16.40 0.48 19.82
N GLN A 31 -17.42 -0.12 20.43
CA GLN A 31 -17.29 -1.02 21.59
C GLN A 31 -16.41 -2.23 21.22
N ILE A 32 -15.28 -2.30 21.90
CA ILE A 32 -14.08 -3.04 21.55
C ILE A 32 -14.25 -4.51 21.91
N GLN A 33 -14.29 -5.42 20.92
CA GLN A 33 -13.82 -6.80 21.13
C GLN A 33 -13.57 -7.60 19.84
N HIS A 34 -14.28 -7.33 18.73
CA HIS A 34 -14.03 -8.02 17.44
C HIS A 34 -13.15 -7.23 16.44
N ASP A 35 -13.02 -5.91 16.59
CA ASP A 35 -12.44 -5.04 15.55
C ASP A 35 -10.93 -4.76 15.65
N LEU A 36 -10.29 -5.07 16.79
CA LEU A 36 -8.86 -4.73 16.99
C LEU A 36 -7.95 -5.43 15.98
N SER A 37 -8.29 -6.66 15.59
CA SER A 37 -7.54 -7.45 14.62
C SER A 37 -7.53 -6.81 13.22
N LEU A 38 -8.67 -6.27 12.77
CA LEU A 38 -8.79 -5.57 11.48
C LEU A 38 -7.99 -4.27 11.49
N PHE A 39 -8.03 -3.53 12.59
CA PHE A 39 -7.23 -2.32 12.75
C PHE A 39 -5.73 -2.60 12.74
N LEU A 40 -5.27 -3.67 13.40
CA LEU A 40 -3.88 -4.10 13.37
C LEU A 40 -3.42 -4.48 11.96
N ILE A 41 -4.27 -5.17 11.19
CA ILE A 41 -3.98 -5.52 9.80
C ILE A 41 -3.84 -4.25 8.95
N CYS A 42 -4.79 -3.31 9.07
CA CYS A 42 -4.75 -2.03 8.34
C CYS A 42 -3.52 -1.20 8.70
N ALA A 43 -3.17 -1.14 9.99
CA ALA A 43 -1.97 -0.46 10.47
C ALA A 43 -0.70 -1.13 9.92
N GLY A 44 -0.64 -2.46 9.89
CA GLY A 44 0.46 -3.23 9.30
C GLY A 44 0.63 -2.95 7.81
N VAL A 45 -0.46 -2.94 7.03
CA VAL A 45 -0.46 -2.64 5.59
C VAL A 45 0.05 -1.21 5.32
N LEU A 46 -0.41 -0.23 6.11
CA LEU A 46 0.09 1.15 6.02
C LEU A 46 1.56 1.26 6.39
N PHE A 47 1.97 0.59 7.47
CA PHE A 47 3.35 0.62 7.95
C PHE A 47 4.31 0.01 6.94
N ILE A 48 4.00 -1.18 6.42
CA ILE A 48 4.81 -1.87 5.40
C ILE A 48 4.83 -1.04 4.10
N GLY A 49 3.68 -0.51 3.68
CA GLY A 49 3.59 0.39 2.53
C GLY A 49 4.51 1.61 2.70
N ASN A 50 4.44 2.30 3.84
CA ASN A 50 5.26 3.49 4.08
C ASN A 50 6.76 3.14 4.17
N LEU A 51 7.12 2.08 4.89
CA LEU A 51 8.50 1.56 4.97
C LEU A 51 9.10 1.33 3.59
N SER A 52 8.31 0.80 2.66
CA SER A 52 8.75 0.53 1.29
C SER A 52 9.22 1.78 0.52
N THR A 53 8.77 2.98 0.89
CA THR A 53 9.22 4.25 0.28
C THR A 53 10.48 4.83 0.90
N ILE A 54 10.80 4.42 2.13
CA ILE A 54 11.96 4.89 2.90
C ILE A 54 13.20 4.06 2.56
N LEU A 55 12.99 2.77 2.28
CA LEU A 55 14.05 1.86 1.87
C LEU A 55 14.77 2.38 0.61
N ALA A 56 16.09 2.53 0.71
CA ALA A 56 16.93 2.77 -0.45
C ALA A 56 16.91 1.54 -1.37
N TYR A 57 17.20 1.76 -2.65
CA TYR A 57 17.26 0.67 -3.63
C TYR A 57 18.14 -0.46 -3.10
N ASN A 58 17.54 -1.63 -2.94
CA ASN A 58 18.26 -2.82 -2.55
C ASN A 58 17.69 -4.02 -3.35
N PRO A 59 18.50 -4.67 -4.20
CA PRO A 59 18.05 -5.82 -4.99
C PRO A 59 17.67 -7.03 -4.13
N PHE A 60 18.02 -7.00 -2.84
CA PHE A 60 17.72 -8.04 -1.87
C PHE A 60 16.53 -7.69 -0.94
N ILE A 61 15.89 -6.52 -1.03
CA ILE A 61 14.78 -6.16 -0.12
C ILE A 61 13.56 -5.71 -0.93
N GLY A 62 12.36 -6.10 -0.47
CA GLY A 62 11.08 -5.72 -1.08
C GLY A 62 10.58 -6.69 -2.16
N ILE A 63 9.79 -6.19 -3.12
CA ILE A 63 9.23 -6.96 -4.23
C ILE A 63 10.34 -7.31 -5.22
N ARG A 64 10.82 -8.55 -5.15
CA ARG A 64 11.88 -9.08 -6.00
C ARG A 64 11.29 -9.71 -7.26
N ILE A 65 11.35 -8.99 -8.38
CA ILE A 65 11.01 -9.51 -9.70
C ILE A 65 12.15 -9.16 -10.65
N PHE A 66 12.31 -9.93 -11.74
CA PHE A 66 13.30 -9.64 -12.78
C PHE A 66 13.30 -8.17 -13.22
N SER A 67 12.12 -7.56 -13.31
CA SER A 67 11.95 -6.15 -13.69
C SER A 67 12.43 -5.15 -12.61
N THR A 68 12.23 -5.44 -11.32
CA THR A 68 12.69 -4.56 -10.22
C THR A 68 14.16 -4.75 -9.86
N ARG A 69 14.75 -5.90 -10.19
CA ARG A 69 16.17 -6.19 -9.92
C ARG A 69 17.12 -5.52 -10.92
N ASN A 70 16.66 -5.31 -12.15
CA ASN A 70 17.51 -4.79 -13.23
C ASN A 70 17.49 -3.27 -13.33
N ASP A 71 16.45 -2.60 -12.80
CA ASP A 71 16.32 -1.15 -12.88
C ASP A 71 15.97 -0.52 -11.51
N PRO A 72 16.87 0.30 -10.93
CA PRO A 72 16.62 0.94 -9.64
C PRO A 72 15.44 1.93 -9.69
N LYS A 73 15.16 2.54 -10.84
CA LYS A 73 14.01 3.45 -11.00
C LYS A 73 12.69 2.68 -11.01
N ASN A 74 12.68 1.47 -11.58
CA ASN A 74 11.51 0.59 -11.53
C ASN A 74 11.23 0.12 -10.12
N TRP A 75 12.28 -0.33 -9.41
CA TRP A 75 12.18 -0.73 -8.01
C TRP A 75 11.57 0.39 -7.16
N GLN A 76 12.10 1.61 -7.26
CA GLN A 76 11.59 2.74 -6.48
C GLN A 76 10.15 3.09 -6.83
N SER A 77 9.79 3.06 -8.12
CA SER A 77 8.42 3.36 -8.57
C SER A 77 7.42 2.30 -8.11
N THR A 78 7.82 1.02 -8.10
CA THR A 78 6.98 -0.10 -7.68
C THR A 78 6.66 -0.04 -6.18
N HIS A 79 7.66 0.26 -5.34
CA HIS A 79 7.46 0.39 -3.89
C HIS A 79 6.72 1.68 -3.53
N GLN A 80 6.92 2.78 -4.28
CA GLN A 80 6.08 3.97 -4.14
C GLN A 80 4.61 3.70 -4.50
N LEU A 81 4.36 2.87 -5.51
CA LEU A 81 3.00 2.46 -5.87
C LEU A 81 2.37 1.60 -4.76
N LEU A 82 3.12 0.64 -4.22
CA LEU A 82 2.68 -0.20 -3.09
C LEU A 82 2.24 0.66 -1.89
N ALA A 83 3.02 1.70 -1.57
CA ALA A 83 2.69 2.65 -0.50
C ALA A 83 1.47 3.53 -0.82
N LEU A 84 1.28 3.89 -2.09
CA LEU A 84 0.11 4.67 -2.50
C LEU A 84 -1.17 3.81 -2.48
N LEU A 85 -1.04 2.50 -2.76
CA LEU A 85 -2.13 1.54 -2.71
C LEU A 85 -2.49 1.10 -1.29
N SER A 86 -1.58 1.17 -0.32
CA SER A 86 -1.87 0.72 1.05
C SER A 86 -2.99 1.54 1.71
N VAL A 87 -3.06 2.85 1.42
CA VAL A 87 -4.11 3.74 1.94
C VAL A 87 -5.52 3.39 1.45
N PRO A 88 -5.82 3.36 0.14
CA PRO A 88 -7.14 3.00 -0.35
C PRO A 88 -7.52 1.56 0.01
N ILE A 89 -6.54 0.65 0.13
CA ILE A 89 -6.81 -0.74 0.52
C ILE A 89 -7.16 -0.85 2.00
N SER A 90 -6.44 -0.20 2.90
CA SER A 90 -6.80 -0.18 4.33
C SER A 90 -8.17 0.47 4.56
N CYS A 91 -8.47 1.56 3.84
CA CYS A 91 -9.81 2.16 3.87
C CYS A 91 -10.89 1.21 3.33
N GLY A 92 -10.59 0.54 2.21
CA GLY A 92 -11.47 -0.46 1.62
C GLY A 92 -11.75 -1.63 2.55
N ILE A 93 -10.73 -2.17 3.24
CA ILE A 93 -10.90 -3.26 4.21
C ILE A 93 -11.89 -2.85 5.30
N LEU A 94 -11.72 -1.67 5.89
CA LEU A 94 -12.62 -1.20 6.95
C LEU A 94 -14.04 -0.97 6.45
N LEU A 95 -14.22 -0.36 5.27
CA LEU A 95 -15.55 -0.14 4.70
C LEU A 95 -16.22 -1.45 4.32
N PHE A 96 -15.55 -2.34 3.58
CA PHE A 96 -16.17 -3.57 3.10
C PHE A 96 -16.42 -4.57 4.22
N CYS A 97 -15.56 -4.67 5.25
CA CYS A 97 -15.81 -5.55 6.40
C CYS A 97 -17.01 -5.16 7.25
N THR A 98 -17.52 -3.92 7.14
CA THR A 98 -18.79 -3.54 7.82
C THR A 98 -20.04 -4.07 7.09
N ILE A 99 -19.92 -4.40 5.81
CA ILE A 99 -21.05 -4.81 4.95
C ILE A 99 -20.97 -6.32 4.61
N PHE A 100 -19.76 -6.85 4.46
CA PHE A 100 -19.48 -8.20 3.98
C PHE A 100 -18.62 -8.99 4.99
N ASN A 101 -18.51 -10.31 4.78
CA ASN A 101 -17.72 -11.18 5.65
C ASN A 101 -16.20 -10.92 5.54
N GLY A 102 -15.58 -10.49 6.64
CA GLY A 102 -14.15 -10.15 6.73
C GLY A 102 -13.19 -11.28 6.33
N ASN A 103 -13.61 -12.55 6.47
CA ASN A 103 -12.77 -13.70 6.10
C ASN A 103 -12.46 -13.79 4.60
N ILE A 104 -13.27 -13.16 3.73
CA ILE A 104 -13.06 -13.15 2.28
C ILE A 104 -12.42 -11.84 1.83
N ILE A 105 -12.81 -10.73 2.46
CA ILE A 105 -12.39 -9.38 2.07
C ILE A 105 -10.94 -9.13 2.42
N VAL A 106 -10.51 -9.51 3.63
CA VAL A 106 -9.15 -9.24 4.08
C VAL A 106 -8.12 -9.95 3.19
N PRO A 107 -8.23 -11.27 2.91
CA PRO A 107 -7.29 -11.94 2.01
C PRO A 107 -7.33 -11.39 0.59
N SER A 108 -8.52 -11.13 0.04
CA SER A 108 -8.65 -10.61 -1.32
C SER A 108 -8.04 -9.22 -1.48
N ALA A 109 -8.24 -8.32 -0.50
CA ALA A 109 -7.65 -7.00 -0.47
C ALA A 109 -6.12 -7.04 -0.39
N LEU A 110 -5.55 -7.93 0.44
CA LEU A 110 -4.11 -8.14 0.53
C LEU A 110 -3.50 -8.71 -0.77
N ILE A 111 -4.20 -9.63 -1.43
CA ILE A 111 -3.77 -10.17 -2.73
C ILE A 111 -3.74 -9.03 -3.76
N ILE A 112 -4.80 -8.23 -3.86
CA ILE A 112 -4.85 -7.08 -4.77
C ILE A 112 -3.71 -6.10 -4.47
N TRP A 113 -3.44 -5.82 -3.19
CA TRP A 113 -2.39 -4.90 -2.77
C TRP A 113 -1.00 -5.31 -3.27
N VAL A 114 -0.70 -6.61 -3.28
CA VAL A 114 0.58 -7.13 -3.74
C VAL A 114 0.61 -7.32 -5.25
N VAL A 115 -0.47 -7.83 -5.85
CA VAL A 115 -0.51 -8.15 -7.30
C VAL A 115 -0.47 -6.88 -8.16
N PHE A 116 -1.12 -5.79 -7.74
CA PHE A 116 -1.15 -4.56 -8.53
C PHE A 116 0.24 -3.93 -8.80
N PRO A 117 1.13 -3.76 -7.80
CA PRO A 117 2.49 -3.29 -8.04
C PRO A 117 3.35 -4.28 -8.83
N ILE A 118 3.09 -5.58 -8.71
CA ILE A 118 3.75 -6.61 -9.53
C ILE A 118 3.39 -6.41 -11.02
N ILE A 119 2.10 -6.27 -11.34
CA ILE A 119 1.63 -6.03 -12.72
C ILE A 119 2.23 -4.72 -13.26
N TYR A 120 2.24 -3.66 -12.45
CA TYR A 120 2.85 -2.39 -12.82
C TYR A 120 4.33 -2.57 -13.20
N SER A 121 5.09 -3.31 -12.39
CA SER A 121 6.52 -3.52 -12.62
C SER A 121 6.83 -4.35 -13.88
N VAL A 122 6.04 -5.40 -14.15
CA VAL A 122 6.32 -6.34 -15.25
C VAL A 122 5.75 -5.86 -16.58
N TRP A 123 4.55 -5.25 -16.60
CA TRP A 123 3.86 -4.92 -17.86
C TRP A 123 3.85 -3.44 -18.21
N ILE A 124 3.78 -2.55 -17.22
CA ILE A 124 3.56 -1.12 -17.45
C ILE A 124 4.90 -0.39 -17.51
N TYR A 125 5.84 -0.71 -16.63
CA TYR A 125 7.14 -0.06 -16.58
C TYR A 125 8.00 -0.26 -17.86
N PRO A 126 8.19 -1.49 -18.40
CA PRO A 126 9.02 -1.67 -19.59
C PRO A 126 8.44 -0.98 -20.84
N LYS A 127 7.10 -0.87 -20.94
CA LYS A 127 6.43 -0.13 -22.02
C LYS A 127 6.63 1.39 -21.97
N LYS A 128 7.15 1.91 -20.86
CA LYS A 128 7.42 3.35 -20.68
C LYS A 128 8.85 3.74 -21.08
N LEU A 129 9.72 2.75 -21.28
CA LEU A 129 11.11 2.90 -21.70
C LEU A 129 11.32 2.64 -23.20
N LEU A 130 10.35 2.00 -23.85
CA LEU A 130 10.19 1.93 -25.32
C LEU A 130 9.45 3.17 -25.82
#